data_AF-A0AAU5T238-F1
#
_entry.id   AF-A0AAU5T238-F1
#
_cell.length_a   1.000
_cell.length_b   1.000
_cell.length_c   1.000
_cell.angle_alpha   90.00
_cell.angle_beta   90.00
_cell.angle_gamma   90.00
#
_symmetry.space_group_name_H-M   'P 1'
#
loop_
_entity.id
_entity.type
_entity.pdbx_description
1 polymer ?
#
loop_
_entity_poly.entity_id
_entity_poly.type
_entity_poly.pdbx_seq_one_letter_code
_entity_poly.pdbx_strand_id
1 'polypeptide(L)'
;MEIEANGDGTVKVSDRCAQPLTLTAPTIAYGAVTAKPFNPADASQKWTLTRKNGTFRFINPQTGLVFTTTGIDKDSPVLAQPSHANAQGWIRLS
;
A
#
# COMPACT_ATOMS: atom_id res chain seq x y z
N MET A 1 -3.49 -0.28 11.58
CA MET A 1 -2.53 0.14 10.54
C MET A 1 -1.91 1.46 10.95
N GLU A 2 -0.64 1.63 10.62
CA GLU A 2 0.16 2.84 10.83
C GLU A 2 0.83 3.23 9.50
N ILE A 3 0.99 4.54 9.29
CA ILE A 3 1.63 5.10 8.10
C ILE A 3 2.75 6.00 8.59
N GLU A 4 3.98 5.67 8.26
CA GLU A 4 5.16 6.39 8.72
C GLU A 4 5.96 6.87 7.50
N ALA A 5 6.42 8.12 7.55
CA ALA A 5 7.24 8.69 6.48
C ALA A 5 8.65 8.10 6.49
N ASN A 6 9.15 7.79 5.29
CA ASN A 6 10.55 7.50 5.04
C ASN A 6 11.30 8.79 4.68
N GLY A 7 12.63 8.79 4.81
CA GLY A 7 13.46 9.95 4.46
C GLY A 7 13.53 10.30 2.96
N ASP A 8 12.97 9.45 2.09
CA ASP A 8 13.00 9.58 0.63
C ASP A 8 11.66 10.06 0.03
N GLY A 9 10.74 10.56 0.87
CA GLY A 9 9.43 11.05 0.43
C GLY A 9 8.39 9.95 0.20
N THR A 10 8.74 8.68 0.43
CA THR A 10 7.79 7.57 0.50
C THR A 10 7.27 7.36 1.92
N VAL A 11 6.31 6.46 2.09
CA VAL A 11 5.83 5.96 3.38
C VAL A 11 6.00 4.46 3.46
N LYS A 12 6.16 3.93 4.67
CA LYS A 12 5.88 2.53 4.97
C LYS A 12 4.51 2.42 5.62
N VAL A 13 3.83 1.31 5.34
CA VAL A 13 2.50 1.01 5.87
C VAL A 13 2.59 -0.28 6.66
N SER A 14 2.35 -0.23 7.97
CA SER A 14 2.51 -1.38 8.84
C SER A 14 1.27 -1.68 9.68
N ASP A 15 1.22 -2.89 10.23
CA ASP A 15 0.34 -3.18 11.35
C ASP A 15 0.84 -2.50 12.64
N ARG A 16 0.07 -2.63 13.74
CA ARG A 16 0.43 -2.10 15.07
C ARG A 16 0.75 -3.23 16.07
N CYS A 17 1.16 -4.38 15.56
CA CYS A 17 1.52 -5.52 16.39
C CYS A 17 2.87 -5.27 17.10
N ALA A 18 3.19 -6.04 18.13
CA ALA A 18 4.44 -5.91 18.87
C ALA A 18 5.70 -6.09 17.99
N GLN A 19 5.58 -6.89 16.91
CA GLN A 19 6.55 -6.99 15.83
C GLN A 19 5.86 -6.56 14.53
N PRO A 20 5.98 -5.28 14.15
CA PRO A 20 5.23 -4.76 13.02
C PRO A 20 5.64 -5.40 11.69
N LEU A 21 4.66 -5.84 10.91
CA LEU A 21 4.88 -6.21 9.50
C LEU A 21 4.47 -5.05 8.59
N THR A 22 5.21 -4.88 7.49
CA THR A 22 5.01 -3.83 6.50
C THR A 22 4.44 -4.39 5.20
N LEU A 23 3.50 -3.65 4.60
CA LEU A 23 2.91 -4.00 3.32
C LEU A 23 3.94 -3.94 2.19
N THR A 24 4.01 -5.02 1.43
CA THR A 24 4.96 -5.28 0.35
C THR A 24 4.20 -5.47 -0.95
N ALA A 25 4.56 -4.69 -1.97
CA ALA A 25 3.96 -4.73 -3.28
C ALA A 25 4.28 -6.07 -3.99
N PRO A 26 3.33 -6.63 -4.76
CA PRO A 26 3.64 -7.67 -5.72
C PRO A 26 4.40 -7.09 -6.93
N THR A 27 5.05 -7.95 -7.71
CA THR A 27 5.71 -7.57 -8.97
C THR A 27 4.79 -7.66 -10.18
N ILE A 28 3.62 -8.30 -10.04
CA ILE A 28 2.63 -8.49 -11.10
C ILE A 28 1.30 -7.81 -10.76
N ALA A 29 0.61 -7.34 -11.80
CA ALA A 29 -0.74 -6.80 -11.67
C ALA A 29 -1.71 -7.84 -11.09
N TYR A 30 -2.63 -7.37 -10.27
CA TYR A 30 -3.60 -8.15 -9.50
C TYR A 30 -2.99 -9.19 -8.54
N GLY A 31 -1.67 -9.11 -8.31
CA GLY A 31 -1.01 -9.86 -7.24
C GLY A 31 -1.46 -9.38 -5.87
N ALA A 32 -1.37 -10.27 -4.88
CA ALA A 32 -1.66 -9.94 -3.50
C ALA A 32 -0.60 -9.01 -2.91
N VAL A 33 -1.03 -7.99 -2.17
CA VAL A 33 -0.16 -7.24 -1.27
C VAL A 33 0.09 -8.11 -0.04
N THR A 34 1.35 -8.30 0.33
CA THR A 34 1.73 -9.18 1.47
C THR A 34 2.33 -8.38 2.60
N ALA A 35 2.30 -8.90 3.83
CA ALA A 35 2.95 -8.28 4.99
C ALA A 35 4.25 -9.02 5.31
N LYS A 36 5.36 -8.29 5.46
CA LYS A 36 6.70 -8.84 5.76
C LYS A 36 7.45 -7.95 6.75
N PRO A 37 8.49 -8.46 7.45
CA PRO A 37 9.38 -7.60 8.23
C PRO A 37 9.93 -6.46 7.38
N PHE A 38 10.05 -5.27 7.98
CA PHE A 38 10.53 -4.09 7.25
C PHE A 38 12.01 -4.24 6.88
N ASN A 39 12.32 -4.02 5.61
CA ASN A 39 13.65 -3.93 5.06
C ASN A 39 13.78 -2.58 4.32
N PRO A 40 14.56 -1.61 4.82
CA PRO A 40 14.67 -0.29 4.21
C PRO A 40 15.29 -0.31 2.80
N ALA A 41 15.98 -1.38 2.43
CA ALA A 41 16.52 -1.59 1.09
C ALA A 41 15.48 -2.17 0.10
N ASP A 42 14.36 -2.72 0.57
CA ASP A 42 13.31 -3.27 -0.29
C ASP A 42 12.38 -2.16 -0.78
N ALA A 43 12.58 -1.72 -2.02
CA ALA A 43 11.75 -0.70 -2.66
C ALA A 43 10.26 -1.13 -2.80
N SER A 44 9.96 -2.43 -2.72
CA SER A 44 8.59 -2.96 -2.77
C SER A 44 7.81 -2.65 -1.49
N GLN A 45 8.48 -2.27 -0.41
CA GLN A 45 7.87 -1.88 0.87
C GLN A 45 7.67 -0.36 1.02
N LYS A 46 8.01 0.39 -0.02
CA LYS A 46 7.94 1.85 -0.05
C LYS A 46 6.76 2.30 -0.92
N TRP A 47 5.93 3.18 -0.39
CA TRP A 47 4.71 3.62 -1.04
C TRP A 47 4.70 5.13 -1.17
N THR A 48 4.43 5.67 -2.36
CA THR A 48 4.01 7.07 -2.49
C THR A 48 2.57 7.18 -2.05
N LEU A 49 2.31 8.10 -1.12
CA LEU A 49 0.97 8.41 -0.64
C LEU A 49 0.50 9.73 -1.26
N THR A 50 -0.51 9.67 -2.12
CA THR A 50 -1.17 10.87 -2.65
C THR A 50 -2.55 11.01 -2.03
N ARG A 51 -2.91 12.22 -1.58
CA ARG A 51 -4.27 12.52 -1.11
C ARG A 51 -4.95 13.44 -2.12
N LYS A 52 -6.14 13.06 -2.59
CA LYS A 52 -6.98 13.89 -3.48
C LYS A 52 -8.45 13.72 -3.10
N ASN A 53 -9.16 14.83 -2.93
CA ASN A 53 -10.60 14.85 -2.63
C ASN A 53 -10.99 13.93 -1.45
N GLY A 54 -10.19 13.95 -0.37
CA GLY A 54 -10.47 13.15 0.83
C GLY A 54 -10.03 11.68 0.76
N THR A 55 -9.66 11.17 -0.41
CA THR A 55 -9.19 9.79 -0.60
C THR A 55 -7.67 9.71 -0.67
N PHE A 56 -7.13 8.59 -0.21
CA PHE A 56 -5.72 8.24 -0.28
C PHE A 56 -5.47 7.25 -1.43
N ARG A 57 -4.34 7.43 -2.10
CA ARG A 57 -3.83 6.50 -3.11
C ARG A 57 -2.40 6.13 -2.74
N PHE A 58 -2.15 4.83 -2.65
CA PHE A 58 -0.84 4.26 -2.41
C PHE A 58 -0.31 3.71 -3.72
N ILE A 59 0.87 4.16 -4.13
CA ILE A 59 1.55 3.72 -5.36
C ILE A 59 2.92 3.19 -4.97
N ASN A 60 3.26 1.97 -5.36
CA ASN A 60 4.63 1.51 -5.22
C ASN A 60 5.47 2.09 -6.39
N PRO A 61 6.50 2.92 -6.14
CA PRO A 61 7.27 3.55 -7.22
C PRO A 61 8.06 2.55 -8.06
N GLN A 62 8.45 1.42 -7.46
CA GLN A 62 9.26 0.39 -8.13
C GLN A 62 8.43 -0.38 -9.17
N THR A 63 7.18 -0.71 -8.86
CA THR A 63 6.32 -1.53 -9.73
C THR A 63 5.26 -0.71 -10.48
N GLY A 64 5.01 0.53 -10.07
CA GLY A 64 3.93 1.37 -10.60
C GLY A 64 2.52 0.87 -10.23
N LEU A 65 2.42 -0.11 -9.32
CA LEU A 65 1.15 -0.69 -8.90
C LEU A 65 0.53 0.09 -7.73
N VAL A 66 -0.79 0.11 -7.69
CA VAL A 66 -1.59 0.82 -6.69
C VAL A 66 -2.49 -0.15 -5.95
N PHE A 67 -2.74 0.10 -4.67
CA PHE A 67 -3.68 -0.69 -3.89
C PHE A 67 -5.08 -0.71 -4.52
N THR A 68 -5.68 -1.89 -4.54
CA THR A 68 -7.06 -2.13 -4.91
C THR A 68 -7.62 -3.28 -4.09
N THR A 69 -8.93 -3.41 -4.04
CA THR A 69 -9.64 -4.56 -3.48
C THR A 69 -10.70 -5.05 -4.46
N THR A 70 -11.07 -6.32 -4.37
CA THR A 70 -12.14 -6.94 -5.16
C THR A 70 -13.55 -6.63 -4.62
N GLY A 71 -13.65 -6.05 -3.42
CA GLY A 71 -14.90 -5.69 -2.76
C GLY A 71 -14.69 -4.63 -1.66
N ILE A 72 -15.77 -4.05 -1.15
CA ILE A 72 -15.71 -3.05 -0.06
C ILE A 72 -15.71 -3.67 1.34
N ASP A 73 -15.87 -4.99 1.42
CA ASP A 73 -15.93 -5.72 2.69
C ASP A 73 -14.56 -5.81 3.34
N LYS A 74 -14.52 -5.76 4.68
CA LYS A 74 -13.28 -5.78 5.49
C LYS A 74 -12.39 -7.01 5.26
N ASP A 75 -12.97 -8.10 4.76
CA ASP A 75 -12.30 -9.38 4.52
C ASP A 75 -11.85 -9.53 3.05
N SER A 76 -12.13 -8.53 2.19
CA SER A 76 -11.68 -8.55 0.81
C SER A 76 -10.15 -8.39 0.74
N PRO A 77 -9.46 -9.22 -0.06
CA PRO A 77 -8.00 -9.13 -0.17
C PRO A 77 -7.58 -7.81 -0.82
N VAL A 78 -6.51 -7.22 -0.29
CA VAL A 78 -5.83 -6.11 -0.96
C VAL A 78 -4.91 -6.66 -2.04
N LEU A 79 -5.20 -6.27 -3.28
CA LEU A 79 -4.40 -6.54 -4.46
C LEU A 79 -3.69 -5.25 -4.90
N ALA A 80 -2.78 -5.38 -5.86
CA ALA A 80 -2.18 -4.21 -6.52
C ALA A 80 -2.46 -4.23 -8.02
N GLN A 81 -2.96 -3.14 -8.60
CA GLN A 81 -3.25 -3.02 -10.04
C GLN A 81 -2.45 -1.88 -10.68
N PRO A 82 -2.31 -1.80 -12.00
CA PRO A 82 -1.64 -0.69 -12.66
C PRO A 82 -2.27 0.66 -12.31
N SER A 83 -1.44 1.68 -12.13
CA SER A 83 -1.87 3.00 -11.66
C SER A 83 -2.92 3.68 -12.57
N HIS A 84 -2.93 3.41 -13.87
CA HIS A 84 -3.91 3.93 -14.82
C HIS A 84 -5.26 3.19 -14.84
N ALA A 85 -5.38 2.06 -14.12
CA ALA A 85 -6.67 1.40 -13.93
C ALA A 85 -7.55 2.24 -12.98
N ASN A 86 -8.84 1.91 -12.87
CA ASN A 86 -9.76 2.55 -11.92
C ASN A 86 -9.31 2.29 -10.47
N ALA A 87 -8.27 3.00 -10.05
CA ALA A 87 -7.61 2.87 -8.78
C ALA A 87 -8.59 3.30 -7.68
N GLN A 88 -8.81 2.43 -6.71
CA GLN A 88 -9.70 2.73 -5.61
C GLN A 88 -9.05 3.74 -4.67
N GLY A 89 -9.85 4.70 -4.22
CA GLY A 89 -9.47 5.66 -3.19
C GLY A 89 -9.75 5.08 -1.81
N TRP A 90 -8.77 5.18 -0.91
CA TRP A 90 -8.88 4.67 0.46
C TRP A 90 -9.26 5.80 1.41
N ILE A 91 -10.09 5.51 2.40
CA ILE A 91 -10.45 6.45 3.46
C ILE A 91 -9.92 5.89 4.79
N ARG A 92 -9.40 6.77 5.65
CA ARG A 92 -9.04 6.41 7.01
C ARG A 92 -10.31 6.43 7.87
N LEU A 93 -10.73 5.27 8.36
CA LEU A 93 -11.79 5.18 9.37
C LEU A 93 -11.21 5.63 10.72
N SER A 94 -11.94 6.52 11.40
CA SER A 94 -11.60 7.06 12.73
C SER A 94 -11.92 6.08 13.83
#